data_AF-A0A830DF46-F1
#
_entry.id   AF-A0A830DF46-F1
#
_cell.length_a   1.000
_cell.length_b   1.000
_cell.length_c   1.000
_cell.angle_alpha   90.00
_cell.angle_beta   90.00
_cell.angle_gamma   90.00
#
_symmetry.space_group_name_H-M   'P 1'
#
loop_
_entity.id
_entity.type
_entity.pdbx_description
1 polymer ?
#
loop_
_entity_poly.entity_id
_entity_poly.type
_entity_poly.pdbx_seq_one_letter_code
_entity_poly.pdbx_strand_id
1 'polypeptide(L)'
;MRGMQVLEKCMAGCIFAPYFDSEQGATHFAHKVFGASNVSKLLLHIPPSKGLNAVVTICYEAQARLEDPIYGCVAHIFALQQ
;
A
#
# COMPACT_ATOMS: atom_id res chain seq x y z
N MET A 1 5.43 -23.27 0.99
CA MET A 1 5.11 -21.99 0.31
C MET A 1 3.60 -21.78 0.32
N ARG A 2 3.01 -21.37 1.46
CA ARG A 2 1.56 -21.12 1.50
C ARG A 2 1.30 -19.73 0.96
N GLY A 3 0.70 -19.71 -0.23
CA GLY A 3 0.28 -18.52 -0.94
C GLY A 3 -0.66 -17.68 -0.08
N MET A 4 -0.32 -16.41 -0.01
CA MET A 4 -1.06 -15.31 0.59
C MET A 4 -2.30 -15.05 -0.29
N GLN A 5 -3.25 -15.98 -0.26
CA GLN A 5 -4.56 -15.83 -0.89
C GLN A 5 -5.39 -14.90 -0.03
N VAL A 6 -5.65 -13.71 -0.58
CA VAL A 6 -6.77 -12.81 -0.28
C VAL A 6 -6.90 -12.42 1.20
N LEU A 7 -7.09 -11.13 1.45
CA LEU A 7 -7.50 -10.62 2.77
C LEU A 7 -8.95 -11.06 3.09
N GLU A 8 -9.27 -12.36 3.00
CA GLU A 8 -10.63 -12.90 3.20
C GLU A 8 -10.94 -13.11 4.69
N LYS A 9 -9.93 -13.05 5.56
CA LYS A 9 -10.11 -13.06 7.02
C LYS A 9 -9.07 -12.15 7.69
N CYS A 10 -9.30 -10.85 7.73
CA CYS A 10 -8.67 -10.04 8.77
C CYS A 10 -9.09 -10.64 10.12
N MET A 11 -8.15 -11.29 10.81
CA MET A 11 -8.38 -11.77 12.18
C MET A 11 -8.53 -10.58 13.13
N ALA A 12 -9.18 -10.78 14.29
CA ALA A 12 -9.26 -9.75 15.32
C ALA A 12 -7.83 -9.25 15.68
N GLY A 13 -7.56 -7.96 15.44
CA GLY A 13 -6.23 -7.36 15.59
C GLY A 13 -5.47 -7.07 14.28
N CYS A 14 -6.09 -7.27 13.13
CA CYS A 14 -5.52 -6.94 11.82
C CYS A 14 -5.20 -5.44 11.71
N ILE A 15 -3.90 -5.08 11.67
CA ILE A 15 -3.46 -3.68 11.54
C ILE A 15 -3.90 -3.01 10.23
N PHE A 16 -4.32 -3.82 9.25
CA PHE A 16 -4.79 -3.40 7.94
C PHE A 16 -6.30 -3.16 7.91
N ALA A 17 -7.08 -3.78 8.81
CA ALA A 17 -8.54 -3.67 8.83
C ALA A 17 -9.08 -2.24 8.86
N PRO A 18 -8.48 -1.27 9.58
CA PRO A 18 -8.98 0.10 9.60
C PRO A 18 -8.78 0.87 8.28
N TYR A 19 -7.97 0.35 7.36
CA TYR A 19 -7.54 1.08 6.17
C TYR A 19 -8.00 0.46 4.85
N PHE A 20 -8.52 -0.76 4.88
CA PHE A 20 -8.90 -1.48 3.66
C PHE A 20 -10.25 -2.15 3.82
N ASP A 21 -11.23 -1.70 3.02
CA ASP A 21 -12.45 -2.46 2.80
C ASP A 21 -12.19 -3.59 1.81
N SER A 22 -12.89 -4.71 1.96
CA SER A 22 -12.74 -5.93 1.14
C SER A 22 -12.86 -5.71 -0.37
N GLU A 23 -13.47 -4.60 -0.80
CA GLU A 23 -13.66 -4.22 -2.21
C GLU A 23 -12.48 -3.44 -2.81
N GLN A 24 -11.62 -2.84 -1.97
CA GLN A 24 -10.60 -1.92 -2.44
C GLN A 24 -9.30 -2.69 -2.73
N GLY A 25 -9.08 -3.02 -4.01
CA GLY A 25 -7.87 -3.65 -4.54
C GLY A 25 -6.55 -2.86 -4.32
N ALA A 26 -6.58 -1.76 -3.56
CA ALA A 26 -5.42 -0.95 -3.20
C ALA A 26 -4.34 -1.76 -2.46
N THR A 27 -4.74 -2.74 -1.63
CA THR A 27 -3.80 -3.69 -0.98
C THR A 27 -2.97 -4.49 -1.98
N HIS A 28 -3.54 -4.78 -3.16
CA HIS A 28 -2.91 -5.64 -4.16
C HIS A 28 -1.62 -5.01 -4.71
N PHE A 29 -1.62 -3.69 -4.93
CA PHE A 29 -0.45 -2.99 -5.43
C PHE A 29 0.63 -2.86 -4.35
N ALA A 30 0.25 -2.41 -3.15
CA ALA A 30 1.16 -2.19 -2.03
C ALA A 30 1.97 -3.46 -1.67
N HIS A 31 1.32 -4.61 -1.62
CA HIS A 31 1.98 -5.87 -1.27
C HIS A 31 2.91 -6.38 -2.39
N LYS A 32 2.62 -6.06 -3.66
CA LYS A 32 3.46 -6.46 -4.79
C LYS A 32 4.76 -5.66 -4.87
N VAL A 33 4.73 -4.38 -4.51
CA VAL A 33 5.90 -3.49 -4.58
C VAL A 33 6.69 -3.47 -3.27
N PHE A 34 6.01 -3.30 -2.14
CA PHE A 34 6.66 -3.14 -0.85
C PHE A 34 6.72 -4.44 -0.04
N GLY A 35 5.76 -5.35 -0.26
CA GLY A 35 5.62 -6.56 0.55
C GLY A 35 4.88 -6.31 1.88
N ALA A 36 4.04 -7.26 2.27
CA ALA A 36 3.18 -7.17 3.44
C ALA A 36 3.94 -6.73 4.72
N SER A 37 5.08 -7.38 5.00
CA SER A 37 5.87 -7.10 6.20
C SER A 37 6.43 -5.68 6.25
N ASN A 38 6.79 -5.10 5.11
CA ASN A 38 7.32 -3.74 5.06
C ASN A 38 6.19 -2.72 5.22
N VAL A 39 5.02 -2.96 4.60
CA VAL A 39 3.83 -2.13 4.82
C VAL A 39 3.44 -2.17 6.30
N SER A 40 3.43 -3.34 6.94
CA SER A 40 3.17 -3.46 8.38
C SER A 40 4.13 -2.62 9.22
N LYS A 41 5.45 -2.73 8.96
CA LYS A 41 6.46 -1.97 9.70
C LYS A 41 6.28 -0.46 9.51
N LEU A 42 6.01 -0.01 8.28
CA LEU A 42 5.75 1.40 7.99
C LEU A 42 4.54 1.92 8.78
N LEU A 43 3.42 1.20 8.75
CA LEU A 43 2.20 1.62 9.45
C LEU A 43 2.36 1.61 10.98
N LEU A 44 3.17 0.71 11.54
CA LEU A 44 3.48 0.70 12.97
C LEU A 44 4.28 1.93 13.43
N HIS A 45 5.06 2.54 12.55
CA HIS A 45 5.84 3.75 12.85
C HIS A 45 5.08 5.04 12.61
N ILE A 46 3.86 4.97 12.06
CA ILE A 46 3.05 6.14 11.73
C ILE A 46 1.98 6.36 12.81
N PRO A 47 1.79 7.60 13.29
CA PRO A 47 0.70 7.90 14.22
C PRO A 47 -0.65 7.45 13.64
N PRO A 48 -1.55 6.84 14.44
CA PRO A 48 -2.84 6.36 13.93
C PRO A 48 -3.67 7.41 13.18
N SER A 49 -3.58 8.69 13.59
CA SER A 49 -4.23 9.82 12.93
C SER A 49 -3.79 10.06 11.48
N LYS A 50 -2.62 9.55 11.09
CA LYS A 50 -2.06 9.64 9.73
C LYS A 50 -2.09 8.30 8.99
N GLY A 51 -2.58 7.24 9.62
CA GLY A 51 -2.54 5.89 9.06
C GLY A 51 -3.28 5.76 7.73
N LEU A 52 -4.46 6.40 7.61
CA LEU A 52 -5.23 6.41 6.36
C LEU A 52 -4.45 7.07 5.23
N ASN A 53 -3.90 8.27 5.48
CA ASN A 53 -3.09 8.99 4.50
C ASN A 53 -1.85 8.20 4.09
N ALA A 54 -1.20 7.53 5.05
CA ALA A 54 -0.05 6.69 4.76
C ALA A 54 -0.41 5.51 3.85
N VAL A 55 -1.52 4.84 4.12
CA VAL A 55 -2.00 3.73 3.27
C VAL A 55 -2.31 4.22 1.87
N VAL A 56 -3.02 5.35 1.72
CA VAL A 56 -3.31 5.95 0.41
C VAL A 56 -2.02 6.24 -0.36
N THR A 57 -1.04 6.87 0.29
CA THR A 57 0.26 7.17 -0.33
C THR A 57 1.00 5.90 -0.75
N ILE A 58 1.08 4.89 0.11
CA ILE A 58 1.76 3.62 -0.20
C ILE A 58 1.09 2.94 -1.41
N CYS A 59 -0.24 2.95 -1.48
CA CYS A 59 -0.96 2.36 -2.61
C CYS A 59 -0.71 3.13 -3.91
N TYR A 60 -0.73 4.46 -3.86
CA TYR A 60 -0.40 5.33 -5.00
C TYR A 60 1.03 5.10 -5.50
N GLU A 61 2.02 5.08 -4.61
CA GLU A 61 3.41 4.84 -4.97
C GLU A 61 3.61 3.45 -5.57
N ALA A 62 2.96 2.43 -5.00
CA ALA A 62 3.02 1.08 -5.52
C ALA A 62 2.40 0.97 -6.91
N GLN A 63 1.24 1.60 -7.13
CA GLN A 63 0.61 1.62 -8.44
C GLN A 63 1.51 2.31 -9.47
N ALA A 64 2.02 3.50 -9.16
CA ALA A 64 2.89 4.24 -10.06
C ALA A 64 4.16 3.43 -10.39
N ARG A 65 4.72 2.67 -9.44
CA ARG A 65 5.88 1.79 -9.68
C ARG A 65 5.54 0.58 -10.56
N LEU A 66 4.29 0.13 -10.57
CA LEU A 66 3.84 -0.95 -11.46
C LEU A 66 3.60 -0.44 -12.88
N GLU A 67 3.14 0.80 -13.02
CA GLU A 67 2.95 1.48 -14.31
C GLU A 67 4.30 1.90 -14.93
N ASP A 68 5.18 2.49 -14.11
CA ASP A 68 6.54 2.86 -14.49
C ASP A 68 7.56 2.19 -13.53
N PRO A 69 8.13 1.03 -13.92
CA PRO A 69 9.10 0.31 -13.10
C PRO A 69 10.47 1.00 -13.01
N ILE A 70 10.73 2.06 -13.77
CA ILE A 70 11.98 2.81 -13.74
C ILE A 70 11.85 4.01 -12.81
N TYR A 71 10.86 4.87 -13.04
CA TYR A 71 10.70 6.14 -12.32
C TYR A 71 9.54 6.15 -11.31
N GLY A 72 8.54 5.29 -11.47
CA GLY A 72 7.37 5.26 -10.60
C GLY A 72 6.68 6.62 -10.48
N CYS A 73 6.30 7.01 -9.27
CA CYS A 73 5.65 8.30 -9.00
C CYS A 73 6.54 9.52 -9.31
N VAL A 74 7.85 9.35 -9.48
CA VAL A 74 8.76 10.45 -9.86
C VAL A 74 8.46 10.95 -11.28
N ALA A 75 7.99 10.08 -12.18
CA ALA A 75 7.55 10.50 -13.52
C ALA A 75 6.41 11.52 -13.45
N HIS A 76 5.48 11.36 -12.51
CA HIS A 76 4.38 12.30 -12.30
C HIS A 76 4.89 13.65 -11.77
N ILE A 77 5.90 13.65 -10.89
CA ILE A 77 6.51 14.88 -10.39
C ILE A 77 7.14 15.66 -11.55
N PHE A 78 7.92 15.00 -12.41
CA PHE A 78 8.50 15.66 -13.57
C PHE A 78 7.45 16.20 -14.54
N ALA A 79 6.35 15.47 -14.76
CA ALA A 79 5.27 15.92 -15.61
C ALA A 79 4.62 17.22 -15.12
N LEU A 80 4.54 17.43 -13.80
CA LEU A 80 3.96 18.62 -13.16
C LEU A 80 4.90 19.84 -13.11
N GLN A 81 6.20 19.64 -13.29
CA GLN A 81 7.21 20.70 -13.24
C GLN A 81 7.49 21.36 -14.60
N GLN A 82 6.78 20.95 -15.65
CA GLN A 82 6.83 21.54 -17.00
C GLN A 82 5.84 22.70 -17.12
#